data_AF-A0A1H2F5B0-F1
#
_entry.id   AF-A0A1H2F5B0-F1
#
_cell.length_a   1.000
_cell.length_b   1.000
_cell.length_c   1.000
_cell.angle_alpha   90.00
_cell.angle_beta   90.00
_cell.angle_gamma   90.00
#
_symmetry.space_group_name_H-M   'P 1'
#
loop_
_entity.id
_entity.type
_entity.pdbx_description
1 polymer ?
#
loop_
_entity_poly.entity_id
_entity_poly.type
_entity_poly.pdbx_seq_one_letter_code
_entity_poly.pdbx_strand_id
1 'polypeptide(L)'
;MSPKATPQPQEPEKSKTGSALPDSIPRNLPGTLRERIAFQTKNLQRQRFSLGTPRTVQAGTALLRDVGSITLPEPLPAADRAALAERFFAAAETNHWEEIGELDWSAVWQVLWYESPQPLLLHSRFQIRYRQRLERAKFSRDHRRLIPIYLADFDPSREGIEWIAKLLRKTLLQKTFTDLEFWRQQDFDHELFSVELAPKKIAQTILLSTKQSARDFLAEMGITGPLLTRGLGRAAYVKAIERLAENPVAVAEGTLSAFVDWSLAPSATAPTGVDLLFPDLRKEIYCFVLDPWQGKTAPSPIRRLNAHFFGNTPGRPGEADHSWHEPEEDRPDRINQLD
;
A
#
# COMPACT_ATOMS: atom_id res chain seq x y z
N MET A 1 38.39 -32.85 69.56
CA MET A 1 38.00 -32.78 68.14
C MET A 1 36.87 -31.77 68.05
N SER A 2 37.17 -30.55 67.61
CA SER A 2 36.21 -29.44 67.58
C SER A 2 35.54 -29.35 66.21
N PRO A 3 34.20 -29.30 66.12
CA PRO A 3 33.53 -29.18 64.83
C PRO A 3 33.66 -27.75 64.28
N LYS A 4 34.14 -27.68 63.03
CA LYS A 4 34.21 -26.46 62.21
C LYS A 4 32.79 -26.05 61.78
N ALA A 5 32.41 -24.82 62.08
CA ALA A 5 31.17 -24.22 61.60
C ALA A 5 31.24 -23.91 60.09
N THR A 6 30.21 -24.35 59.36
CA THR A 6 29.99 -24.04 57.94
C THR A 6 29.22 -22.72 57.82
N PRO A 7 29.63 -21.76 56.97
CA PRO A 7 28.85 -20.54 56.75
C PRO A 7 27.66 -20.80 55.82
N GLN A 8 26.50 -20.22 56.16
CA GLN A 8 25.32 -20.16 55.30
C GLN A 8 25.56 -19.27 54.07
N PRO A 9 25.02 -19.63 52.89
CA PRO A 9 25.04 -18.76 51.71
C PRO A 9 23.97 -17.67 51.82
N GLN A 10 24.38 -16.42 51.59
CA GLN A 10 23.50 -15.26 51.46
C GLN A 10 22.76 -15.30 50.10
N GLU A 11 21.44 -15.14 50.13
CA GLU A 11 20.60 -14.98 48.93
C GLU A 11 20.89 -13.65 48.22
N PRO A 12 20.94 -13.62 46.86
CA PRO A 12 21.06 -12.38 46.13
C PRO A 12 19.72 -11.62 46.07
N GLU A 13 19.81 -10.32 46.37
CA GLU A 13 18.73 -9.35 46.31
C GLU A 13 18.03 -9.31 44.94
N LYS A 14 16.69 -9.38 44.98
CA LYS A 14 15.83 -9.18 43.81
C LYS A 14 15.84 -7.71 43.39
N SER A 15 16.54 -7.40 42.31
CA SER A 15 16.44 -6.13 41.59
C SER A 15 15.04 -5.95 41.00
N LYS A 16 14.25 -5.04 41.60
CA LYS A 16 13.00 -4.52 41.04
C LYS A 16 13.33 -3.52 39.92
N THR A 17 13.30 -3.97 38.67
CA THR A 17 13.26 -3.07 37.51
C THR A 17 11.81 -2.62 37.28
N GLY A 18 11.42 -1.54 37.95
CA GLY A 18 10.21 -0.80 37.62
C GLY A 18 10.39 -0.04 36.30
N SER A 19 9.66 -0.44 35.27
CA SER A 19 9.56 0.34 34.03
C SER A 19 8.69 1.57 34.31
N ALA A 20 9.33 2.72 34.54
CA ALA A 20 8.66 4.00 34.65
C ALA A 20 8.14 4.40 33.27
N LEU A 21 6.81 4.50 33.13
CA LEU A 21 6.20 5.26 32.04
C LEU A 21 6.59 6.73 32.20
N PRO A 22 6.85 7.48 31.11
CA PRO A 22 7.16 8.89 31.21
C PRO A 22 5.99 9.65 31.87
N ASP A 23 6.28 10.42 32.91
CA ASP A 23 5.31 11.18 33.74
C ASP A 23 4.51 12.24 32.96
N SER A 24 4.74 12.39 31.66
CA SER A 24 4.16 13.43 30.81
C SER A 24 2.84 13.07 30.12
N ILE A 25 2.33 11.83 30.26
CA ILE A 25 1.04 11.45 29.64
C ILE A 25 -0.13 11.77 30.60
N PRO A 26 -1.07 12.67 30.23
CA PRO A 26 -2.18 13.05 31.10
C PRO A 26 -3.03 11.85 31.51
N ARG A 27 -3.34 11.72 32.81
CA ARG A 27 -4.06 10.55 33.38
C ARG A 27 -5.56 10.46 33.03
N ASN A 28 -6.09 11.41 32.26
CA ASN A 28 -7.52 11.46 31.89
C ASN A 28 -7.82 11.11 30.41
N LEU A 29 -6.81 10.79 29.59
CA LEU A 29 -7.03 10.33 28.22
C LEU A 29 -7.68 8.93 28.14
N PRO A 30 -8.58 8.67 27.16
CA PRO A 30 -9.11 7.34 26.87
C PRO A 30 -7.99 6.30 26.66
N GLY A 31 -8.21 5.06 27.10
CA GLY A 31 -7.19 3.99 27.07
C GLY A 31 -6.55 3.78 25.69
N THR A 32 -7.36 3.80 24.63
CA THR A 32 -6.91 3.67 23.23
C THR A 32 -6.02 4.82 22.76
N LEU A 33 -6.23 6.03 23.28
CA LEU A 33 -5.41 7.20 22.95
C LEU A 33 -4.08 7.19 23.71
N ARG A 34 -4.08 6.74 24.98
CA ARG A 34 -2.83 6.54 25.74
C ARG A 34 -1.94 5.50 25.09
N GLU A 35 -2.51 4.37 24.67
CA GLU A 35 -1.78 3.30 24.00
C GLU A 35 -1.16 3.80 22.70
N ARG A 36 -1.90 4.62 21.92
CA ARG A 36 -1.38 5.29 20.73
C ARG A 36 -0.23 6.26 21.04
N ILE A 37 -0.36 7.11 22.06
CA ILE A 37 0.68 8.06 22.46
C ILE A 37 1.91 7.34 23.01
N ALA A 38 1.72 6.30 23.82
CA ALA A 38 2.81 5.49 24.37
C ALA A 38 3.53 4.73 23.25
N PHE A 39 2.79 4.19 22.27
CA PHE A 39 3.36 3.56 21.09
C PHE A 39 4.14 4.56 20.22
N GLN A 40 3.56 5.74 19.93
CA GLN A 40 4.26 6.82 19.21
C GLN A 40 5.51 7.28 19.94
N THR A 41 5.45 7.47 21.26
CA THR A 41 6.59 7.90 22.07
C THR A 41 7.69 6.84 22.09
N LYS A 42 7.31 5.56 22.20
CA LYS A 42 8.24 4.43 22.16
C LYS A 42 8.85 4.25 20.76
N ASN A 43 8.09 4.48 19.69
CA ASN A 43 8.60 4.45 18.32
C ASN A 43 9.49 5.66 18.02
N LEU A 44 9.15 6.87 18.45
CA LEU A 44 10.00 8.06 18.33
C LEU A 44 11.29 7.93 19.15
N GLN A 45 11.22 7.34 20.34
CA GLN A 45 12.41 7.01 21.12
C GLN A 45 13.25 5.95 20.41
N ARG A 46 12.65 4.88 19.88
CA ARG A 46 13.35 3.89 19.06
C ARG A 46 13.97 4.51 17.80
N GLN A 47 13.30 5.45 17.14
CA GLN A 47 13.84 6.19 15.99
C GLN A 47 14.99 7.12 16.40
N ARG A 48 14.91 7.79 17.55
CA ARG A 48 16.00 8.61 18.11
C ARG A 48 17.23 7.77 18.52
N PHE A 49 17.03 6.57 19.05
CA PHE A 49 18.11 5.61 19.33
C PHE A 49 18.55 4.80 18.09
N SER A 50 17.74 4.80 17.02
CA SER A 50 18.01 4.19 15.71
C SER A 50 18.65 5.17 14.72
N LEU A 51 19.04 6.37 15.16
CA LEU A 51 20.14 7.10 14.53
C LEU A 51 21.45 6.37 14.87
N GLY A 52 21.54 5.13 14.39
CA GLY A 52 22.76 4.36 14.39
C GLY A 52 23.80 5.11 13.57
N THR A 53 25.06 4.77 13.82
CA THR A 53 26.18 5.22 13.00
C THR A 53 25.85 5.07 11.51
N PRO A 54 26.42 5.89 10.61
CA PRO A 54 26.09 5.92 9.18
C PRO A 54 26.01 4.53 8.49
N ARG A 55 26.72 3.54 9.04
CA ARG A 55 26.71 2.13 8.62
C ARG A 55 25.39 1.37 8.91
N THR A 56 24.69 1.65 10.01
CA THR A 56 23.43 0.96 10.37
C THR A 56 22.25 1.48 9.54
N VAL A 57 22.24 2.78 9.22
CA VAL A 57 21.26 3.37 8.30
C VAL A 57 21.45 2.83 6.88
N GLN A 58 22.70 2.63 6.44
CA GLN A 58 23.02 1.98 5.15
C GLN A 58 22.64 0.49 5.11
N ALA A 59 22.81 -0.26 6.19
CA ALA A 59 22.37 -1.65 6.26
C ALA A 59 20.83 -1.78 6.30
N GLY A 60 20.15 -0.86 7.00
CA GLY A 60 18.69 -0.75 7.01
C GLY A 60 18.13 -0.37 5.65
N THR A 61 18.74 0.59 4.93
CA THR A 61 18.34 0.95 3.57
C THR A 61 18.69 -0.11 2.52
N ALA A 62 19.78 -0.88 2.71
CA ALA A 62 20.10 -2.03 1.86
C ALA A 62 19.10 -3.19 2.07
N LEU A 63 18.70 -3.49 3.31
CA LEU A 63 17.63 -4.44 3.61
C LEU A 63 16.26 -3.93 3.11
N LEU A 64 15.99 -2.63 3.18
CA LEU A 64 14.77 -2.03 2.62
C LEU A 64 14.75 -2.07 1.08
N ARG A 65 15.91 -1.95 0.41
CA ARG A 65 16.02 -2.16 -1.05
C ARG A 65 15.74 -3.60 -1.45
N ASP A 66 16.21 -4.57 -0.65
CA ASP A 66 15.99 -6.00 -0.93
C ASP A 66 14.56 -6.45 -0.53
N VAL A 67 13.95 -5.79 0.46
CA VAL A 67 12.53 -5.95 0.84
C VAL A 67 11.58 -5.26 -0.16
N GLY A 68 12.05 -4.23 -0.88
CA GLY A 68 11.23 -3.38 -1.75
C GLY A 68 10.98 -3.89 -3.16
N SER A 69 11.79 -4.84 -3.65
CA SER A 69 11.45 -5.57 -4.88
C SER A 69 10.51 -6.72 -4.52
N ILE A 70 9.24 -6.37 -4.33
CA ILE A 70 8.18 -7.39 -4.21
C ILE A 70 8.03 -8.07 -5.56
N THR A 71 8.81 -9.13 -5.77
CA THR A 71 8.53 -10.08 -6.84
C THR A 71 7.41 -10.97 -6.33
N LEU A 72 6.22 -10.77 -6.88
CA LEU A 72 5.12 -11.70 -6.68
C LEU A 72 5.61 -13.08 -7.12
N PRO A 73 5.46 -14.12 -6.29
CA PRO A 73 5.92 -15.44 -6.66
C PRO A 73 5.18 -15.88 -7.92
N GLU A 74 5.87 -16.61 -8.80
CA GLU A 74 5.24 -17.15 -9.99
C GLU A 74 4.00 -17.97 -9.58
N PRO A 75 2.83 -17.70 -10.19
CA PRO A 75 1.63 -18.46 -9.86
C PRO A 75 1.83 -19.92 -10.27
N LEU A 76 1.31 -20.84 -9.45
CA LEU A 76 1.24 -22.26 -9.80
C LEU A 76 0.50 -22.43 -11.13
N PRO A 77 0.85 -23.46 -11.92
CA PRO A 77 0.06 -23.87 -13.07
C PRO A 77 -1.43 -24.00 -12.69
N ALA A 78 -2.32 -23.66 -13.61
CA ALA A 78 -3.76 -23.59 -13.32
C ALA A 78 -4.31 -24.92 -12.76
N ALA A 79 -3.84 -26.05 -13.28
CA ALA A 79 -4.22 -27.38 -12.80
C ALA A 79 -3.76 -27.65 -11.35
N ASP A 80 -2.51 -27.28 -11.01
CA ASP A 80 -1.98 -27.46 -9.65
C ASP A 80 -2.68 -26.57 -8.64
N ARG A 81 -3.01 -25.34 -9.05
CA ARG A 81 -3.77 -24.39 -8.23
C ARG A 81 -5.20 -24.89 -8.00
N ALA A 82 -5.85 -25.46 -9.01
CA ALA A 82 -7.18 -26.07 -8.87
C ALA A 82 -7.14 -27.26 -7.90
N ALA A 83 -6.19 -28.18 -8.09
CA ALA A 83 -6.02 -29.34 -7.20
C ALA A 83 -5.70 -28.92 -5.75
N LEU A 84 -4.92 -27.86 -5.55
CA LEU A 84 -4.65 -27.30 -4.23
C LEU A 84 -5.92 -26.74 -3.59
N ALA A 85 -6.72 -25.98 -4.34
CA ALA A 85 -7.98 -25.44 -3.86
C ALA A 85 -8.95 -26.56 -3.46
N GLU A 86 -9.11 -27.59 -4.30
CA GLU A 86 -9.95 -28.76 -4.03
C GLU A 86 -9.58 -29.47 -2.73
N ARG A 87 -8.28 -29.69 -2.47
CA ARG A 87 -7.82 -30.26 -1.20
C ARG A 87 -8.25 -29.40 -0.01
N PHE A 88 -8.11 -28.08 -0.09
CA PHE A 88 -8.52 -27.18 0.97
C PHE A 88 -10.04 -27.13 1.18
N PHE A 89 -10.84 -27.18 0.10
CA PHE A 89 -12.29 -27.27 0.20
C PHE A 89 -12.72 -28.59 0.86
N ALA A 90 -12.18 -29.71 0.40
CA ALA A 90 -12.46 -31.02 0.99
C ALA A 90 -12.12 -31.04 2.49
N ALA A 91 -10.94 -30.56 2.88
CA ALA A 91 -10.54 -30.45 4.29
C ALA A 91 -11.46 -29.50 5.09
N ALA A 92 -11.95 -28.42 4.49
CA ALA A 92 -12.89 -27.51 5.15
C ALA A 92 -14.28 -28.16 5.36
N GLU A 93 -14.74 -28.97 4.42
CA GLU A 93 -16.02 -29.67 4.47
C GLU A 93 -16.01 -30.87 5.43
N THR A 94 -14.95 -31.68 5.42
CA THR A 94 -14.81 -32.87 6.26
C THR A 94 -14.18 -32.58 7.62
N ASN A 95 -13.52 -31.42 7.76
CA ASN A 95 -12.70 -31.05 8.92
C ASN A 95 -11.46 -31.95 9.12
N HIS A 96 -11.00 -32.65 8.09
CA HIS A 96 -9.77 -33.45 8.08
C HIS A 96 -8.59 -32.59 7.59
N TRP A 97 -7.92 -31.90 8.51
CA TRP A 97 -6.83 -30.96 8.19
C TRP A 97 -5.46 -31.61 8.19
N GLU A 98 -5.35 -32.81 8.74
CA GLU A 98 -4.16 -33.65 8.77
C GLU A 98 -3.69 -34.09 7.38
N GLU A 99 -4.59 -34.08 6.38
CA GLU A 99 -4.28 -34.36 4.98
C GLU A 99 -3.58 -33.18 4.28
N ILE A 100 -3.70 -31.97 4.84
CA ILE A 100 -3.08 -30.77 4.26
C ILE A 100 -1.63 -30.65 4.75
N GLY A 101 -0.71 -30.97 3.84
CA GLY A 101 0.72 -30.89 4.10
C GLY A 101 1.25 -29.46 4.28
N GLU A 102 2.46 -29.34 4.83
CA GLU A 102 3.12 -28.03 5.01
C GLU A 102 3.39 -27.31 3.68
N LEU A 103 3.65 -28.06 2.60
CA LEU A 103 3.82 -27.49 1.26
C LEU A 103 2.53 -26.81 0.77
N ASP A 104 1.38 -27.47 0.96
CA ASP A 104 0.06 -26.93 0.60
C ASP A 104 -0.23 -25.66 1.38
N TRP A 105 -0.01 -25.69 2.70
CA TRP A 105 -0.15 -24.50 3.52
C TRP A 105 0.79 -23.36 3.10
N SER A 106 1.99 -23.67 2.64
CA SER A 106 2.93 -22.65 2.17
C SER A 106 2.48 -21.98 0.87
N ALA A 107 1.60 -22.65 0.10
CA ALA A 107 1.04 -22.21 -1.17
C ALA A 107 -0.40 -21.70 -1.05
N VAL A 108 -1.04 -21.80 0.12
CA VAL A 108 -2.46 -21.45 0.33
C VAL A 108 -2.83 -20.02 -0.11
N TRP A 109 -1.88 -19.08 -0.04
CA TRP A 109 -2.07 -17.70 -0.50
C TRP A 109 -2.46 -17.60 -1.99
N GLN A 110 -2.15 -18.63 -2.79
CA GLN A 110 -2.48 -18.70 -4.22
C GLN A 110 -3.94 -19.09 -4.49
N VAL A 111 -4.63 -19.65 -3.50
CA VAL A 111 -5.99 -20.21 -3.65
C VAL A 111 -7.01 -19.56 -2.74
N LEU A 112 -6.64 -18.51 -2.00
CA LEU A 112 -7.54 -17.81 -1.06
C LEU A 112 -8.82 -17.30 -1.74
N TRP A 113 -8.68 -16.75 -2.94
CA TRP A 113 -9.78 -16.28 -3.78
C TRP A 113 -10.06 -17.21 -4.96
N TYR A 114 -9.66 -18.48 -4.88
CA TYR A 114 -10.04 -19.44 -5.90
C TYR A 114 -11.56 -19.67 -5.82
N GLU A 115 -12.26 -19.38 -6.91
CA GLU A 115 -13.72 -19.47 -7.00
C GLU A 115 -14.13 -20.89 -7.39
N SER A 116 -14.62 -21.71 -6.45
CA SER A 116 -15.47 -22.89 -6.72
C SER A 116 -15.94 -23.58 -5.43
N PRO A 117 -17.26 -23.68 -5.11
CA PRO A 117 -18.39 -22.89 -5.63
C PRO A 117 -18.46 -21.46 -5.06
N GLN A 118 -17.62 -21.16 -4.07
CA GLN A 118 -17.44 -19.83 -3.47
C GLN A 118 -15.95 -19.67 -3.11
N PRO A 119 -15.41 -18.46 -2.91
CA PRO A 119 -14.03 -18.28 -2.48
C PRO A 119 -13.71 -19.08 -1.21
N LEU A 120 -12.55 -19.74 -1.17
CA LEU A 120 -12.11 -20.53 0.00
C LEU A 120 -12.12 -19.70 1.29
N LEU A 121 -11.82 -18.40 1.18
CA LEU A 121 -11.88 -17.45 2.29
C LEU A 121 -13.27 -17.32 2.93
N LEU A 122 -14.36 -17.71 2.27
CA LEU A 122 -15.70 -17.70 2.85
C LEU A 122 -16.02 -18.92 3.72
N HIS A 123 -15.23 -19.99 3.63
CA HIS A 123 -15.42 -21.16 4.50
C HIS A 123 -15.00 -20.82 5.94
N SER A 124 -15.96 -20.79 6.87
CA SER A 124 -15.72 -20.47 8.28
C SER A 124 -14.70 -21.39 8.95
N ARG A 125 -14.76 -22.71 8.65
CA ARG A 125 -13.79 -23.69 9.15
C ARG A 125 -12.38 -23.44 8.63
N PHE A 126 -12.26 -23.08 7.34
CA PHE A 126 -10.99 -22.67 6.75
C PHE A 126 -10.44 -21.41 7.45
N GLN A 127 -11.27 -20.37 7.61
CA GLN A 127 -10.86 -19.13 8.30
C GLN A 127 -10.31 -19.40 9.71
N ILE A 128 -11.01 -20.23 10.50
CA ILE A 128 -10.58 -20.59 11.86
C ILE A 128 -9.20 -21.26 11.82
N ARG A 129 -9.04 -22.26 10.94
CA ARG A 129 -7.78 -23.02 10.84
C ARG A 129 -6.63 -22.19 10.30
N TYR A 130 -6.88 -21.40 9.26
CA TYR A 130 -5.87 -20.54 8.67
C TYR A 130 -5.41 -19.46 9.66
N ARG A 131 -6.35 -18.86 10.41
CA ARG A 131 -6.01 -17.95 11.52
C ARG A 131 -5.16 -18.64 12.59
N GLN A 132 -5.59 -19.81 13.08
CA GLN A 132 -4.83 -20.57 14.08
C GLN A 132 -3.41 -20.88 13.60
N ARG A 133 -3.26 -21.20 12.30
CA ARG A 133 -1.95 -21.43 11.69
C ARG A 133 -1.10 -20.16 11.72
N LEU A 134 -1.61 -19.04 11.22
CA LEU A 134 -0.86 -17.78 11.21
C LEU A 134 -0.51 -17.30 12.63
N GLU A 135 -1.41 -17.48 13.60
CA GLU A 135 -1.17 -17.16 15.02
C GLU A 135 -0.08 -18.05 15.63
N ARG A 136 -0.03 -19.34 15.28
CA ARG A 136 0.99 -20.29 15.75
C ARG A 136 2.29 -20.24 14.97
N ALA A 137 2.32 -19.61 13.80
CA ALA A 137 3.51 -19.51 12.97
C ALA A 137 4.66 -18.85 13.75
N LYS A 138 5.76 -19.60 13.90
CA LYS A 138 7.00 -19.14 14.55
C LYS A 138 7.79 -18.17 13.68
N PHE A 139 7.55 -18.21 12.37
CA PHE A 139 8.24 -17.40 11.37
C PHE A 139 7.27 -16.49 10.62
N SER A 140 7.79 -15.37 10.15
CA SER A 140 7.07 -14.36 9.37
C SER A 140 6.72 -14.79 7.94
N ARG A 141 7.23 -15.93 7.45
CA ARG A 141 7.19 -16.34 6.03
C ARG A 141 5.79 -16.28 5.43
N ASP A 142 4.80 -16.83 6.13
CA ASP A 142 3.42 -16.87 5.65
C ASP A 142 2.82 -15.45 5.55
N HIS A 143 3.15 -14.57 6.50
CA HIS A 143 2.73 -13.16 6.47
C HIS A 143 3.42 -12.39 5.34
N ARG A 144 4.72 -12.62 5.13
CA ARG A 144 5.48 -11.99 4.03
C ARG A 144 4.95 -12.37 2.65
N ARG A 145 4.39 -13.57 2.51
CA ARG A 145 3.72 -13.99 1.26
C ARG A 145 2.30 -13.42 1.16
N LEU A 146 1.58 -13.33 2.27
CA LEU A 146 0.20 -12.86 2.28
C LEU A 146 0.07 -11.35 2.01
N ILE A 147 0.97 -10.52 2.54
CA ILE A 147 0.93 -9.06 2.36
C ILE A 147 0.96 -8.63 0.88
N PRO A 148 1.96 -9.01 0.05
CA PRO A 148 2.00 -8.57 -1.34
C PRO A 148 0.82 -9.07 -2.16
N ILE A 149 0.28 -10.23 -1.79
CA ILE A 149 -0.93 -10.77 -2.41
C ILE A 149 -2.14 -9.95 -2.02
N TYR A 150 -2.32 -9.62 -0.74
CA TYR A 150 -3.36 -8.70 -0.29
C TYR A 150 -3.28 -7.36 -1.05
N LEU A 151 -2.08 -6.79 -1.25
CA LEU A 151 -1.90 -5.54 -1.97
C LEU A 151 -2.21 -5.66 -3.46
N ALA A 152 -1.80 -6.76 -4.09
CA ALA A 152 -2.06 -7.07 -5.50
C ALA A 152 -3.55 -7.26 -5.80
N ASP A 153 -4.21 -7.98 -4.92
CA ASP A 153 -5.58 -8.47 -5.09
C ASP A 153 -6.59 -7.59 -4.35
N PHE A 154 -6.13 -6.47 -3.81
CA PHE A 154 -6.96 -5.52 -3.10
C PHE A 154 -8.09 -5.00 -3.99
N ASP A 155 -9.31 -5.25 -3.54
CA ASP A 155 -10.52 -4.71 -4.12
C ASP A 155 -11.54 -4.62 -2.98
N PRO A 156 -12.06 -3.42 -2.64
CA PRO A 156 -13.02 -3.27 -1.55
C PRO A 156 -14.29 -4.10 -1.69
N SER A 157 -14.66 -4.47 -2.92
CA SER A 157 -15.83 -5.31 -3.20
C SER A 157 -15.54 -6.81 -3.13
N ARG A 158 -14.25 -7.19 -3.06
CA ARG A 158 -13.84 -8.60 -3.06
C ARG A 158 -14.13 -9.25 -1.72
N GLU A 159 -14.82 -10.38 -1.78
CA GLU A 159 -15.15 -11.17 -0.60
C GLU A 159 -13.90 -11.63 0.17
N GLY A 160 -13.97 -11.54 1.50
CA GLY A 160 -12.88 -11.94 2.39
C GLY A 160 -11.69 -10.96 2.49
N ILE A 161 -11.62 -9.90 1.68
CA ILE A 161 -10.52 -8.93 1.72
C ILE A 161 -10.40 -8.24 3.09
N GLU A 162 -11.54 -7.85 3.67
CA GLU A 162 -11.64 -7.22 4.99
C GLU A 162 -11.20 -8.17 6.11
N TRP A 163 -11.45 -9.47 5.94
CA TRP A 163 -11.01 -10.48 6.90
C TRP A 163 -9.48 -10.64 6.89
N ILE A 164 -8.87 -10.68 5.70
CA ILE A 164 -7.41 -10.71 5.54
C ILE A 164 -6.78 -9.44 6.10
N ALA A 165 -7.35 -8.27 5.80
CA ALA A 165 -6.90 -6.98 6.32
C ALA A 165 -6.86 -6.98 7.86
N LYS A 166 -7.96 -7.39 8.51
CA LYS A 166 -8.04 -7.53 9.98
C LYS A 166 -7.04 -8.53 10.54
N LEU A 167 -6.85 -9.66 9.87
CA LEU A 167 -5.91 -10.70 10.28
C LEU A 167 -4.46 -10.19 10.23
N LEU A 168 -4.06 -9.56 9.12
CA LEU A 168 -2.74 -8.96 8.98
C LEU A 168 -2.49 -7.88 10.03
N ARG A 169 -3.44 -6.96 10.21
CA ARG A 169 -3.33 -5.89 11.20
C ARG A 169 -3.19 -6.44 12.62
N LYS A 170 -4.04 -7.40 13.01
CA LYS A 170 -3.95 -8.07 14.32
C LYS A 170 -2.58 -8.71 14.52
N THR A 171 -2.08 -9.45 13.53
CA THR A 171 -0.79 -10.13 13.66
C THR A 171 0.37 -9.14 13.74
N LEU A 172 0.37 -8.08 12.93
CA LEU A 172 1.42 -7.06 12.96
C LEU A 172 1.49 -6.30 14.29
N LEU A 173 0.36 -6.16 14.99
CA LEU A 173 0.31 -5.57 16.34
C LEU A 173 0.79 -6.55 17.42
N GLN A 174 0.47 -7.84 17.29
CA GLN A 174 0.75 -8.84 18.32
C GLN A 174 2.15 -9.43 18.23
N LYS A 175 2.72 -9.54 17.02
CA LYS A 175 4.00 -10.21 16.78
C LYS A 175 5.11 -9.22 16.46
N THR A 176 6.23 -9.39 17.14
CA THR A 176 7.44 -8.55 16.95
C THR A 176 8.39 -9.16 15.93
N PHE A 177 7.89 -9.47 14.74
CA PHE A 177 8.74 -9.92 13.64
C PHE A 177 9.50 -8.73 13.07
N THR A 178 10.83 -8.71 13.25
CA THR A 178 11.71 -7.61 12.80
C THR A 178 11.60 -7.37 11.29
N ASP A 179 11.43 -8.44 10.52
CA ASP A 179 11.30 -8.37 9.05
C ASP A 179 9.91 -7.93 8.57
N LEU A 180 8.94 -7.74 9.48
CA LEU A 180 7.65 -7.11 9.21
C LEU A 180 7.53 -5.70 9.79
N GLU A 181 8.61 -5.15 10.38
CA GLU A 181 8.58 -3.81 10.96
C GLU A 181 8.19 -2.75 9.94
N PHE A 182 8.72 -2.87 8.72
CA PHE A 182 8.37 -2.02 7.59
C PHE A 182 6.85 -1.98 7.37
N TRP A 183 6.22 -3.14 7.21
CA TRP A 183 4.77 -3.23 6.98
C TRP A 183 3.94 -2.74 8.15
N ARG A 184 4.44 -2.94 9.39
CA ARG A 184 3.79 -2.38 10.57
C ARG A 184 3.82 -0.85 10.57
N GLN A 185 4.94 -0.27 10.17
CA GLN A 185 5.07 1.19 10.04
C GLN A 185 4.14 1.72 8.94
N GLN A 186 4.09 1.06 7.78
CA GLN A 186 3.17 1.44 6.69
C GLN A 186 1.70 1.36 7.11
N ASP A 187 1.30 0.32 7.86
CA ASP A 187 -0.05 0.24 8.43
C ASP A 187 -0.32 1.34 9.46
N PHE A 188 0.68 1.69 10.28
CA PHE A 188 0.53 2.75 11.26
C PHE A 188 0.33 4.13 10.61
N ASP A 189 1.14 4.47 9.61
CA ASP A 189 1.12 5.78 8.97
C ASP A 189 -0.06 5.94 8.00
N HIS A 190 -0.31 4.92 7.17
CA HIS A 190 -1.25 4.99 6.06
C HIS A 190 -2.49 4.11 6.22
N GLU A 191 -2.61 3.37 7.33
CA GLU A 191 -3.67 2.37 7.53
C GLU A 191 -3.73 1.37 6.37
N LEU A 192 -2.56 0.90 5.93
CA LEU A 192 -2.37 0.01 4.79
C LEU A 192 -3.33 -1.20 4.80
N PHE A 193 -3.62 -1.77 5.97
CA PHE A 193 -4.56 -2.90 6.13
C PHE A 193 -5.95 -2.45 6.59
N SER A 194 -6.40 -1.27 6.14
CA SER A 194 -7.78 -0.80 6.24
C SER A 194 -8.38 -0.68 4.84
N VAL A 195 -9.39 -1.50 4.54
CA VAL A 195 -10.01 -1.54 3.20
C VAL A 195 -10.62 -0.20 2.83
N GLU A 196 -11.18 0.52 3.81
CA GLU A 196 -11.79 1.82 3.55
C GLU A 196 -10.76 2.96 3.51
N LEU A 197 -9.79 2.96 4.44
CA LEU A 197 -8.93 4.12 4.68
C LEU A 197 -7.63 4.08 3.88
N ALA A 198 -7.07 2.90 3.56
CA ALA A 198 -5.79 2.82 2.86
C ALA A 198 -5.80 3.56 1.51
N PRO A 199 -6.79 3.33 0.61
CA PRO A 199 -6.81 4.03 -0.67
C PRO A 199 -6.93 5.54 -0.52
N LYS A 200 -7.77 6.00 0.43
CA LYS A 200 -8.01 7.43 0.70
C LYS A 200 -6.74 8.11 1.22
N LYS A 201 -6.05 7.50 2.19
CA LYS A 201 -4.83 8.03 2.81
C LYS A 201 -3.67 8.09 1.81
N ILE A 202 -3.46 7.02 1.04
CA ILE A 202 -2.42 6.98 0.01
C ILE A 202 -2.66 8.06 -1.04
N ALA A 203 -3.89 8.17 -1.56
CA ALA A 203 -4.27 9.21 -2.51
C ALA A 203 -4.01 10.61 -1.95
N GLN A 204 -4.45 10.87 -0.72
CA GLN A 204 -4.27 12.15 -0.06
C GLN A 204 -2.78 12.49 0.13
N THR A 205 -1.96 11.53 0.58
CA THR A 205 -0.52 11.76 0.77
C THR A 205 0.16 12.11 -0.55
N ILE A 206 -0.13 11.40 -1.63
CA ILE A 206 0.44 11.69 -2.96
C ILE A 206 0.01 13.07 -3.45
N LEU A 207 -1.29 13.37 -3.40
CA LEU A 207 -1.85 14.63 -3.91
C LEU A 207 -1.38 15.88 -3.14
N LEU A 208 -1.00 15.72 -1.87
CA LEU A 208 -0.50 16.80 -1.02
C LEU A 208 1.03 16.85 -0.93
N SER A 209 1.74 15.86 -1.49
CA SER A 209 3.20 15.81 -1.47
C SER A 209 3.78 16.82 -2.46
N THR A 210 4.61 17.74 -1.96
CA THR A 210 5.37 18.69 -2.80
C THR A 210 6.81 18.27 -3.05
N LYS A 211 7.28 17.22 -2.37
CA LYS A 211 8.70 16.84 -2.33
C LYS A 211 9.03 15.55 -3.05
N GLN A 212 8.03 14.71 -3.30
CA GLN A 212 8.23 13.34 -3.75
C GLN A 212 7.21 12.99 -4.82
N SER A 213 7.67 12.31 -5.88
CA SER A 213 6.78 11.82 -6.93
C SER A 213 5.88 10.69 -6.41
N ALA A 214 4.72 10.50 -7.03
CA ALA A 214 3.81 9.42 -6.68
C ALA A 214 4.48 8.04 -6.77
N ARG A 215 5.34 7.83 -7.76
CA ARG A 215 6.08 6.57 -7.94
C ARG A 215 7.07 6.30 -6.82
N ASP A 216 7.84 7.32 -6.44
CA ASP A 216 8.84 7.17 -5.38
C ASP A 216 8.13 6.89 -4.04
N PHE A 217 7.02 7.61 -3.77
CA PHE A 217 6.22 7.38 -2.58
C PHE A 217 5.64 5.95 -2.56
N LEU A 218 5.02 5.50 -3.66
CA LEU A 218 4.47 4.14 -3.75
C LEU A 218 5.58 3.08 -3.64
N ALA A 219 6.76 3.35 -4.20
CA ALA A 219 7.92 2.47 -4.06
C ALA A 219 8.41 2.39 -2.61
N GLU A 220 8.45 3.50 -1.88
CA GLU A 220 8.74 3.54 -0.45
C GLU A 220 7.68 2.82 0.41
N MET A 221 6.44 2.72 -0.08
CA MET A 221 5.40 1.88 0.51
C MET A 221 5.49 0.40 0.12
N GLY A 222 6.43 0.01 -0.73
CA GLY A 222 6.56 -1.34 -1.28
C GLY A 222 5.55 -1.66 -2.39
N ILE A 223 4.84 -0.67 -2.92
CA ILE A 223 3.89 -0.80 -4.03
C ILE A 223 4.65 -0.52 -5.34
N THR A 224 5.39 -1.52 -5.81
CA THR A 224 6.26 -1.44 -7.00
C THR A 224 5.83 -2.39 -8.11
N GLY A 225 6.40 -2.21 -9.31
CA GLY A 225 6.22 -3.12 -10.45
C GLY A 225 4.74 -3.31 -10.79
N PRO A 226 4.24 -4.57 -10.89
CA PRO A 226 2.83 -4.84 -11.17
C PRO A 226 1.86 -4.28 -10.12
N LEU A 227 2.28 -4.08 -8.86
CA LEU A 227 1.40 -3.53 -7.81
C LEU A 227 1.05 -2.06 -8.04
N LEU A 228 1.86 -1.35 -8.83
CA LEU A 228 1.64 0.06 -9.12
C LEU A 228 0.33 0.29 -9.89
N THR A 229 0.00 -0.62 -10.80
CA THR A 229 -1.12 -0.48 -11.74
C THR A 229 -2.36 -1.31 -11.37
N ARG A 230 -2.31 -2.07 -10.27
CA ARG A 230 -3.40 -2.97 -9.85
C ARG A 230 -3.65 -2.90 -8.34
N GLY A 231 -4.68 -3.59 -7.88
CA GLY A 231 -4.97 -3.74 -6.45
C GLY A 231 -5.04 -2.41 -5.72
N LEU A 232 -4.23 -2.27 -4.65
CA LEU A 232 -4.26 -1.11 -3.78
C LEU A 232 -3.76 0.16 -4.48
N GLY A 233 -2.74 0.04 -5.35
CA GLY A 233 -2.22 1.18 -6.12
C GLY A 233 -3.30 1.78 -7.03
N ARG A 234 -4.03 0.91 -7.76
CA ARG A 234 -5.18 1.33 -8.58
C ARG A 234 -6.31 1.89 -7.73
N ALA A 235 -6.67 1.25 -6.62
CA ALA A 235 -7.73 1.73 -5.75
C ALA A 235 -7.42 3.13 -5.16
N ALA A 236 -6.17 3.37 -4.79
CA ALA A 236 -5.72 4.69 -4.35
C ALA A 236 -5.81 5.73 -5.49
N TYR A 237 -5.43 5.37 -6.70
CA TYR A 237 -5.57 6.26 -7.86
C TYR A 237 -7.03 6.63 -8.13
N VAL A 238 -7.97 5.68 -8.03
CA VAL A 238 -9.41 5.96 -8.12
C VAL A 238 -9.85 6.95 -7.03
N LYS A 239 -9.39 6.80 -5.79
CA LYS A 239 -9.67 7.79 -4.73
C LYS A 239 -9.05 9.15 -4.98
N ALA A 240 -7.93 9.23 -5.70
CA ALA A 240 -7.37 10.50 -6.14
C ALA A 240 -8.28 11.19 -7.17
N ILE A 241 -8.82 10.44 -8.15
CA ILE A 241 -9.79 10.97 -9.12
C ILE A 241 -11.05 11.48 -8.41
N GLU A 242 -11.65 10.66 -7.53
CA GLU A 242 -12.85 11.05 -6.77
C GLU A 242 -12.62 12.34 -5.98
N ARG A 243 -11.47 12.48 -5.31
CA ARG A 243 -11.12 13.68 -4.56
C ARG A 243 -10.96 14.92 -5.44
N LEU A 244 -10.39 14.77 -6.63
CA LEU A 244 -10.28 15.88 -7.59
C LEU A 244 -11.67 16.25 -8.14
N ALA A 245 -12.57 15.28 -8.30
CA ALA A 245 -13.93 15.49 -8.78
C ALA A 245 -14.80 16.32 -7.82
N GLU A 246 -14.50 16.33 -6.51
CA GLU A 246 -15.25 17.10 -5.51
C GLU A 246 -15.15 18.62 -5.75
N ASN A 247 -14.02 19.12 -6.24
CA ASN A 247 -13.84 20.54 -6.54
C ASN A 247 -12.74 20.80 -7.58
N PRO A 248 -12.92 20.37 -8.85
CA PRO A 248 -11.83 20.26 -9.82
C PRO A 248 -11.16 21.60 -10.18
N VAL A 249 -11.89 22.72 -10.09
CA VAL A 249 -11.42 24.05 -10.50
C VAL A 249 -10.66 24.78 -9.37
N ALA A 250 -10.89 24.41 -8.11
CA ALA A 250 -10.23 25.03 -6.96
C ALA A 250 -8.98 24.28 -6.47
N VAL A 251 -8.58 23.21 -7.18
CA VAL A 251 -7.41 22.42 -6.81
C VAL A 251 -6.13 23.21 -7.10
N ALA A 252 -5.24 23.27 -6.11
CA ALA A 252 -3.93 23.90 -6.27
C ALA A 252 -3.13 23.23 -7.40
N GLU A 253 -2.39 24.01 -8.18
CA GLU A 253 -1.63 23.52 -9.33
C GLU A 253 -0.63 22.41 -8.96
N GLY A 254 0.01 22.49 -7.78
CA GLY A 254 0.90 21.44 -7.28
C GLY A 254 0.21 20.08 -7.12
N THR A 255 -1.04 20.07 -6.67
CA THR A 255 -1.85 18.85 -6.55
C THR A 255 -2.23 18.29 -7.92
N LEU A 256 -2.56 19.15 -8.89
CA LEU A 256 -2.79 18.73 -10.27
C LEU A 256 -1.51 18.17 -10.91
N SER A 257 -0.35 18.79 -10.66
CA SER A 257 0.94 18.27 -11.14
C SER A 257 1.21 16.88 -10.59
N ALA A 258 1.07 16.67 -9.28
CA ALA A 258 1.27 15.37 -8.63
C ALA A 258 0.33 14.30 -9.22
N PHE A 259 -0.94 14.62 -9.47
CA PHE A 259 -1.88 13.72 -10.12
C PHE A 259 -1.45 13.38 -11.55
N VAL A 260 -1.08 14.37 -12.35
CA VAL A 260 -0.70 14.16 -13.76
C VAL A 260 0.60 13.37 -13.87
N ASP A 261 1.59 13.64 -13.02
CA ASP A 261 2.84 12.88 -12.97
C ASP A 261 2.60 11.41 -12.56
N TRP A 262 1.62 11.15 -11.70
CA TRP A 262 1.18 9.79 -11.40
C TRP A 262 0.47 9.12 -12.59
N SER A 263 -0.34 9.88 -13.31
CA SER A 263 -1.19 9.41 -14.41
C SER A 263 -0.40 9.00 -15.66
N LEU A 264 0.85 9.43 -15.80
CA LEU A 264 1.63 9.30 -17.02
C LEU A 264 2.89 8.44 -16.80
N ALA A 265 3.11 7.44 -17.66
CA ALA A 265 4.24 6.53 -17.59
C ALA A 265 5.08 6.48 -18.87
N PRO A 266 6.42 6.33 -18.76
CA PRO A 266 7.25 6.09 -19.92
C PRO A 266 6.74 4.90 -20.73
N SER A 267 6.60 5.09 -22.03
CA SER A 267 6.13 4.07 -22.96
C SER A 267 7.02 4.03 -24.19
N ALA A 268 7.55 2.84 -24.49
CA ALA A 268 8.37 2.63 -25.68
C ALA A 268 7.55 2.58 -26.98
N THR A 269 6.24 2.39 -26.87
CA THR A 269 5.33 2.24 -28.01
C THR A 269 4.54 3.51 -28.32
N ALA A 270 4.45 4.45 -27.37
CA ALA A 270 3.74 5.71 -27.56
C ALA A 270 4.61 6.70 -28.37
N PRO A 271 4.06 7.40 -29.37
CA PRO A 271 4.78 8.44 -30.13
C PRO A 271 5.37 9.55 -29.24
N THR A 272 4.69 9.87 -28.14
CA THR A 272 5.12 10.88 -27.16
C THR A 272 6.14 10.36 -26.15
N GLY A 273 6.52 9.07 -26.23
CA GLY A 273 7.36 8.40 -25.23
C GLY A 273 6.69 8.18 -23.87
N VAL A 274 5.39 8.49 -23.76
CA VAL A 274 4.59 8.49 -22.52
C VAL A 274 3.17 8.04 -22.81
N ASP A 275 2.60 7.20 -21.95
CA ASP A 275 1.20 6.73 -22.01
C ASP A 275 0.51 6.86 -20.64
N LEU A 276 -0.81 6.68 -20.58
CA LEU A 276 -1.56 6.63 -19.34
C LEU A 276 -1.16 5.39 -18.52
N LEU A 277 -0.87 5.59 -17.24
CA LEU A 277 -0.57 4.50 -16.31
C LEU A 277 -1.78 3.59 -16.07
N PHE A 278 -3.00 4.15 -16.16
CA PHE A 278 -4.27 3.42 -16.00
C PHE A 278 -5.19 3.63 -17.22
N PRO A 279 -4.93 2.96 -18.36
CA PRO A 279 -5.72 3.15 -19.58
C PRO A 279 -7.20 2.77 -19.44
N ASP A 280 -7.53 1.84 -18.54
CA ASP A 280 -8.90 1.39 -18.24
C ASP A 280 -9.72 2.47 -17.51
N LEU A 281 -9.07 3.42 -16.85
CA LEU A 281 -9.71 4.55 -16.15
C LEU A 281 -9.82 5.80 -17.03
N ARG A 282 -9.62 5.67 -18.34
CA ARG A 282 -9.66 6.79 -19.29
C ARG A 282 -11.00 7.55 -19.24
N LYS A 283 -12.12 6.84 -19.09
CA LYS A 283 -13.43 7.51 -19.03
C LYS A 283 -13.53 8.38 -17.78
N GLU A 284 -13.13 7.86 -16.63
CA GLU A 284 -13.18 8.52 -15.33
C GLU A 284 -12.24 9.74 -15.30
N ILE A 285 -11.00 9.59 -15.81
CA ILE A 285 -10.07 10.71 -15.91
C ILE A 285 -10.65 11.82 -16.79
N TYR A 286 -11.24 11.47 -17.94
CA TYR A 286 -11.87 12.47 -18.79
C TYR A 286 -13.03 13.17 -18.08
N CYS A 287 -14.02 12.43 -17.60
CA CYS A 287 -15.24 13.01 -17.01
C CYS A 287 -14.96 13.82 -15.74
N PHE A 288 -14.04 13.38 -14.88
CA PHE A 288 -13.85 13.98 -13.56
C PHE A 288 -12.67 14.95 -13.49
N VAL A 289 -11.69 14.83 -14.38
CA VAL A 289 -10.47 15.65 -14.32
C VAL A 289 -10.35 16.59 -15.52
N LEU A 290 -10.67 16.15 -16.74
CA LEU A 290 -10.50 16.97 -17.95
C LEU A 290 -11.76 17.79 -18.28
N ASP A 291 -12.92 17.16 -18.34
CA ASP A 291 -14.20 17.78 -18.69
C ASP A 291 -14.52 19.08 -17.92
N PRO A 292 -14.24 19.19 -16.60
CA PRO A 292 -14.50 20.43 -15.85
C PRO A 292 -13.77 21.69 -16.34
N TRP A 293 -12.74 21.52 -17.19
CA TRP A 293 -11.94 22.59 -17.78
C TRP A 293 -12.31 22.93 -19.22
N GLN A 294 -13.28 22.24 -19.83
CA GLN A 294 -13.77 22.61 -21.15
C GLN A 294 -14.37 24.03 -21.13
N GLY A 295 -13.98 24.85 -22.12
CA GLY A 295 -14.38 26.26 -22.19
C GLY A 295 -13.74 27.16 -21.11
N LYS A 296 -12.73 26.69 -20.38
CA LYS A 296 -11.97 27.48 -19.38
C LYS A 296 -10.47 27.42 -19.69
N THR A 297 -9.72 28.40 -19.19
CA THR A 297 -8.26 28.36 -19.22
C THR A 297 -7.75 27.27 -18.27
N ALA A 298 -7.26 26.17 -18.84
CA ALA A 298 -6.79 25.02 -18.08
C ALA A 298 -5.35 25.22 -17.55
N PRO A 299 -5.06 24.82 -16.29
CA PRO A 299 -3.71 24.83 -15.73
C PRO A 299 -2.74 24.00 -16.57
N SER A 300 -1.44 24.33 -16.49
CA SER A 300 -0.38 23.64 -17.24
C SER A 300 -0.42 22.11 -17.07
N PRO A 301 -0.60 21.54 -15.85
CA PRO A 301 -0.70 20.09 -15.69
C PRO A 301 -1.88 19.47 -16.46
N ILE A 302 -3.04 20.13 -16.47
CA ILE A 302 -4.24 19.63 -17.17
C ILE A 302 -4.03 19.65 -18.68
N ARG A 303 -3.46 20.74 -19.23
CA ARG A 303 -3.11 20.81 -20.66
C ARG A 303 -2.14 19.70 -21.05
N ARG A 304 -1.12 19.44 -20.23
CA ARG A 304 -0.18 18.32 -20.42
C ARG A 304 -0.90 16.97 -20.44
N LEU A 305 -1.78 16.71 -19.47
CA LEU A 305 -2.56 15.46 -19.44
C LEU A 305 -3.46 15.32 -20.68
N ASN A 306 -4.12 16.41 -21.09
CA ASN A 306 -5.01 16.48 -22.25
C ASN A 306 -4.27 16.13 -23.56
N ALA A 307 -3.06 16.66 -23.74
CA ALA A 307 -2.23 16.40 -24.92
C ALA A 307 -1.92 14.90 -25.07
N HIS A 308 -1.62 14.20 -23.97
CA HIS A 308 -1.39 12.76 -24.00
C HIS A 308 -2.68 11.94 -24.16
N PHE A 309 -3.81 12.48 -23.73
CA PHE A 309 -5.11 11.82 -23.82
C PHE A 309 -5.60 11.68 -25.25
N PHE A 310 -5.52 12.77 -26.02
CA PHE A 310 -6.06 12.84 -27.38
C PHE A 310 -4.98 12.63 -28.46
N GLY A 311 -3.73 13.03 -28.20
CA GLY A 311 -2.63 12.93 -29.17
C GLY A 311 -2.28 11.51 -29.62
N ASN A 312 -2.67 10.48 -28.86
CA ASN A 312 -2.39 9.07 -29.16
C ASN A 312 -3.59 8.29 -29.71
N THR A 313 -4.69 8.96 -30.11
CA THR A 313 -5.87 8.27 -30.68
C THR A 313 -5.81 8.31 -32.22
N PRO A 314 -5.43 7.22 -32.92
CA PRO A 314 -5.41 7.21 -34.37
C PRO A 314 -6.85 7.40 -34.91
N GLY A 315 -7.07 8.48 -35.67
CA GLY A 315 -8.33 8.72 -36.38
C GLY A 315 -9.04 10.06 -36.10
N ARG A 316 -8.52 10.97 -35.26
CA ARG A 316 -9.03 12.35 -35.17
C ARG A 316 -7.94 13.42 -35.33
N PRO A 317 -7.35 13.58 -36.53
CA PRO A 317 -6.59 14.77 -36.85
C PRO A 317 -7.57 15.91 -37.13
N GLY A 318 -7.99 16.67 -36.12
CA GLY A 318 -8.64 17.97 -36.33
C GLY A 318 -9.86 18.35 -35.49
N GLU A 319 -10.43 17.48 -34.64
CA GLU A 319 -11.63 17.85 -33.86
C GLU A 319 -11.37 18.24 -32.40
N ALA A 320 -10.16 18.04 -31.85
CA ALA A 320 -9.89 18.24 -30.42
C ALA A 320 -9.35 19.63 -30.04
N ASP A 321 -8.91 20.44 -31.01
CA ASP A 321 -8.25 21.73 -30.74
C ASP A 321 -9.19 22.94 -30.68
N HIS A 322 -10.46 22.79 -31.10
CA HIS A 322 -11.36 23.93 -31.28
C HIS A 322 -12.22 24.29 -30.05
N SER A 323 -12.20 23.48 -28.98
CA SER A 323 -12.99 23.76 -27.75
C SER A 323 -12.16 24.05 -26.51
N TRP A 324 -10.83 23.91 -26.59
CA TRP A 324 -9.88 24.31 -25.56
C TRP A 324 -9.21 25.59 -26.00
N HIS A 325 -9.98 26.68 -26.06
CA HIS A 325 -9.45 27.98 -26.44
C HIS A 325 -8.26 28.34 -25.55
N GLU A 326 -7.06 28.38 -26.12
CA GLU A 326 -6.03 29.26 -25.59
C GLU A 326 -6.58 30.68 -25.73
N PRO A 327 -6.66 31.48 -24.64
CA PRO A 327 -7.01 32.88 -24.78
C PRO A 327 -6.01 33.51 -25.77
N GLU A 328 -6.52 34.20 -26.78
CA GLU A 328 -5.79 34.93 -27.83
C GLU A 328 -4.92 36.09 -27.29
N GLU A 329 -4.61 36.12 -25.99
CA GLU A 329 -3.87 37.22 -25.37
C GLU A 329 -2.35 37.04 -25.55
N ASP A 330 -1.76 38.07 -26.18
CA ASP A 330 -0.33 38.33 -26.39
C ASP A 330 0.42 37.46 -27.40
N ARG A 331 -0.09 37.38 -28.63
CA ARG A 331 0.84 37.48 -29.77
C ARG A 331 1.19 38.97 -29.93
N PRO A 332 2.40 39.43 -29.55
CA PRO A 332 2.82 40.77 -29.90
C PRO A 332 2.71 40.91 -31.41
N ASP A 333 1.96 41.93 -31.82
CA ASP A 333 1.76 42.33 -33.20
C ASP A 333 3.03 42.15 -34.01
N ARG A 334 3.03 41.19 -34.94
CA ARG A 334 3.88 41.24 -36.13
C ARG A 334 3.32 42.32 -37.04
N ILE A 335 3.43 43.56 -36.60
CA ILE A 335 3.25 44.75 -37.42
C ILE A 335 4.66 45.27 -37.74
N ASN A 336 4.91 45.45 -39.04
CA ASN A 336 6.04 46.12 -39.69
C ASN A 336 7.31 45.28 -39.99
N GLN A 337 7.29 44.56 -41.11
CA GLN A 337 8.37 44.61 -42.12
C GLN A 337 7.78 44.41 -43.52
N LEU A 338 7.15 45.47 -44.05
CA LEU A 338 7.02 45.75 -45.48
C LEU A 338 7.07 47.27 -45.61
N ASP A 339 8.29 47.80 -45.63
CA ASP A 339 8.81 48.81 -46.56
C ASP A 339 10.29 49.11 -46.23
#